data_AF-A0A1L3MLP1-F1
#
_entry.id   AF-A0A1L3MLP1-F1
#
_cell.length_a   1.000
_cell.length_b   1.000
_cell.length_c   1.000
_cell.angle_alpha   90.00
_cell.angle_beta   90.00
_cell.angle_gamma   90.00
#
_symmetry.space_group_name_H-M   'P 1'
#
loop_
_entity.id
_entity.type
_entity.pdbx_description
1 polymer ?
#
loop_
_entity_poly.entity_id
_entity_poly.type
_entity_poly.pdbx_seq_one_letter_code
_entity_poly.pdbx_strand_id
1 'polypeptide(L)' 'MDETVFVNGQRVHAKQRIHTGDEIVWPFMSMTLIEDDFIQVDSVSTVHTSLPVTKQPDSEMKK' A
#
# COMPACT_ATOMS: atom_id res chain seq x y z
N MET A 1 13.65 -15.88 -4.69
CA MET A 1 12.53 -16.36 -3.86
C MET A 1 11.36 -15.50 -4.23
N ASP A 2 10.24 -16.11 -4.62
CA ASP A 2 9.01 -15.33 -4.82
C ASP A 2 8.50 -14.94 -3.43
N GLU A 3 8.45 -13.65 -3.14
CA GLU A 3 7.89 -13.17 -1.88
C GLU A 3 6.39 -13.46 -1.85
N THR A 4 5.90 -13.91 -0.70
CA THR A 4 4.46 -14.16 -0.54
C THR A 4 3.77 -12.84 -0.33
N VAL A 5 2.90 -12.50 -1.27
CA VAL A 5 2.08 -11.28 -1.24
C VAL A 5 0.64 -11.65 -0.91
N PHE A 6 0.00 -10.81 -0.12
CA PHE A 6 -1.41 -10.88 0.23
C PHE A 6 -2.12 -9.62 -0.24
N VAL A 7 -3.38 -9.74 -0.66
CA VAL A 7 -4.28 -8.61 -0.89
C VAL A 7 -5.51 -8.82 -0.02
N ASN A 8 -5.82 -7.85 0.84
CA ASN A 8 -6.91 -7.92 1.82
C ASN A 8 -6.87 -9.22 2.65
N GLY A 9 -5.67 -9.64 3.06
CA GLY A 9 -5.43 -10.87 3.82
C GLY A 9 -5.48 -12.18 3.01
N GLN A 10 -5.79 -12.14 1.72
CA GLN A 10 -5.82 -13.32 0.86
C GLN A 10 -4.51 -13.45 0.07
N ARG A 11 -3.92 -14.66 0.07
CA ARG A 11 -2.69 -14.92 -0.66
C ARG A 11 -2.91 -14.79 -2.16
N VAL A 12 -2.03 -14.05 -2.82
CA VAL A 12 -2.05 -13.89 -4.27
C VAL A 12 -1.36 -15.09 -4.92
N HIS A 13 -2.08 -15.77 -5.82
CA HIS A 13 -1.58 -16.94 -6.54
C HIS A 13 -1.34 -16.67 -8.03
N ALA A 14 -1.90 -15.57 -8.56
CA ALA A 14 -1.77 -15.15 -9.94
C ALA A 14 -1.95 -13.63 -10.04
N LYS A 15 -1.63 -13.05 -11.20
CA LYS A 15 -1.89 -11.63 -11.46
C LYS A 15 -3.37 -11.33 -11.28
N GLN A 16 -3.67 -10.32 -10.47
CA GLN A 16 -5.03 -9.82 -10.27
C GLN A 16 -5.08 -8.30 -10.38
N ARG A 17 -6.28 -7.77 -10.58
CA ARG A 17 -6.52 -6.33 -10.55
C ARG A 17 -6.67 -5.87 -9.10
N ILE A 18 -6.10 -4.71 -8.81
CA ILE A 18 -6.17 -4.04 -7.51
C ILE A 18 -7.12 -2.85 -7.67
N HIS A 19 -7.90 -2.56 -6.64
CA HIS A 19 -8.86 -1.46 -6.60
C HIS A 19 -8.50 -0.50 -5.47
N THR A 20 -8.97 0.73 -5.58
CA THR A 20 -8.85 1.73 -4.51
C THR A 20 -9.38 1.16 -3.18
N GLY A 21 -8.60 1.31 -2.12
CA GLY A 21 -8.87 0.76 -0.79
C GLY A 21 -8.29 -0.64 -0.54
N ASP A 22 -7.80 -1.34 -1.56
CA ASP A 22 -7.14 -2.62 -1.36
C ASP A 22 -5.81 -2.44 -0.61
N GLU A 23 -5.60 -3.30 0.39
CA GLU A 23 -4.35 -3.40 1.15
C GLU A 23 -3.52 -4.57 0.62
N ILE A 24 -2.29 -4.28 0.23
CA ILE A 24 -1.28 -5.23 -0.23
C ILE A 24 -0.28 -5.41 0.91
N VAL A 25 -0.01 -6.65 1.32
CA VAL A 25 0.89 -6.94 2.44
C VAL A 25 1.94 -7.98 2.04
N TRP A 26 3.18 -7.74 2.43
CA TRP A 26 4.29 -8.69 2.38
C TRP A 26 5.14 -8.51 3.65
N PRO A 27 6.15 -9.37 3.92
CA PRO A 27 6.87 -9.31 5.20
C PRO A 27 7.40 -7.90 5.53
N PHE A 28 6.97 -7.38 6.68
CA PHE A 28 7.39 -6.08 7.25
C PHE A 28 6.97 -4.83 6.48
N MET A 29 6.08 -4.95 5.49
CA MET A 29 5.59 -3.81 4.70
C MET A 29 4.13 -4.01 4.29
N SER A 30 3.42 -2.89 4.15
CA SER A 30 2.12 -2.84 3.47
C SER A 30 2.05 -1.66 2.52
N MET A 31 1.14 -1.77 1.55
CA MET A 31 0.82 -0.71 0.60
C MET A 31 -0.68 -0.67 0.37
N THR A 32 -1.25 0.52 0.41
CA THR A 32 -2.67 0.74 0.13
C THR A 32 -2.80 1.65 -1.08
N LEU A 33 -3.65 1.28 -2.04
CA LEU A 33 -4.04 2.17 -3.13
C LEU A 33 -5.11 3.14 -2.61
N ILE A 34 -4.73 4.37 -2.28
CA ILE A 34 -5.64 5.36 -1.67
C ILE A 34 -6.56 5.99 -2.72
N GLU A 35 -6.00 6.27 -3.90
CA GLU A 35 -6.69 6.76 -5.11
C GLU A 35 -5.96 6.19 -6.33
N ASP A 36 -6.47 6.40 -7.55
CA ASP A 36 -5.86 5.84 -8.78
C ASP A 36 -4.40 6.30 -9.01
N ASP A 37 -4.02 7.46 -8.45
CA ASP A 37 -2.69 8.07 -8.55
C ASP A 37 -1.93 8.19 -7.22
N PHE A 38 -2.52 7.73 -6.11
CA PHE A 38 -1.92 7.78 -4.78
C PHE A 38 -1.77 6.40 -4.14
N ILE A 39 -0.55 6.08 -3.73
CA ILE A 39 -0.24 4.92 -2.88
C ILE A 39 0.27 5.39 -1.52
N GLN A 40 -0.17 4.71 -0.48
CA GLN A 40 0.43 4.79 0.84
C GLN A 40 1.31 3.55 1.04
N VAL A 41 2.51 3.74 1.62
CA VAL A 41 3.43 2.66 1.95
C VAL A 41 3.80 2.76 3.41
N ASP A 42 3.57 1.68 4.15
CA ASP A 42 3.96 1.52 5.55
C ASP A 42 5.04 0.43 5.66
N SER A 43 6.09 0.70 6.42
CA SER A 43 7.25 -0.19 6.52
C SER A 43 7.89 -0.07 7.89
N VAL A 44 8.42 -1.19 8.39
CA VAL A 44 9.19 -1.21 9.64
C VAL A 44 10.51 -0.44 9.50
N SER A 45 11.05 -0.34 8.28
CA SER A 45 12.29 0.37 7.98
C SER A 45 12.07 1.53 7.00
N THR A 46 13.05 2.44 6.93
CA THR A 46 13.02 3.58 6.01
C THR A 46 12.83 3.13 4.57
N VAL A 47 11.80 3.67 3.91
CA VAL A 47 11.53 3.43 2.49
C VAL A 47 12.40 4.36 1.65
N HIS A 48 13.19 3.79 0.74
CA HIS A 48 13.89 4.53 -0.30
C HIS A 48 13.07 4.50 -1.58
N THR A 49 12.72 5.67 -2.10
CA THR A 49 11.87 5.79 -3.29
C THR A 49 12.27 6.99 -4.14
N SER A 50 12.04 6.89 -5.45
CA SER A 50 12.10 8.00 -6.40
C SER A 50 10.74 8.63 -6.67
N LEU A 51 9.65 8.05 -6.14
CA LEU A 51 8.31 8.61 -6.27
C LEU A 51 8.20 9.91 -5.45
N PRO A 52 7.47 10.91 -5.95
CA PRO A 52 7.26 12.13 -5.20
C PRO A 52 6.47 11.82 -3.93
N VAL A 53 6.99 12.26 -2.79
CA VAL A 53 6.25 12.19 -1.52
C VAL A 53 5.19 13.28 -1.52
N THR A 54 3.95 12.89 -1.34
CA THR A 54 2.84 13.81 -1.14
C THR A 54 2.51 13.88 0.34
N LYS A 55 2.29 15.08 0.88
CA LYS A 55 1.71 15.20 2.22
C LYS A 55 0.30 14.65 2.17
N GLN A 56 -0.01 13.68 3.03
CA GLN A 56 -1.39 13.30 3.29
C GLN A 56 -2.15 14.58 3.70
N PRO A 57 -3.33 14.87 3.12
CA PRO A 57 -4.12 16.01 3.56
C PRO A 57 -4.47 15.83 5.05
N ASP A 58 -4.16 16.83 5.87
CA ASP A 58 -4.69 16.93 7.22
C ASP A 58 -6.21 17.22 7.14
N SER A 59 -7.06 16.24 6.80
CA SER A 59 -8.51 16.49 6.77
C SER A 59 -9.35 15.43 7.49
N GLU A 60 -10.16 15.95 8.41
CA GLU A 60 -11.40 15.38 8.98
C GLU A 60 -11.32 14.27 10.03
N MET A 61 -10.43 14.38 11.02
CA MET A 61 -10.78 14.00 12.41
C MET A 61 -10.78 15.24 13.32
N LYS A 62 -11.49 16.27 12.84
CA LYS A 62 -12.03 17.38 13.65
C LYS A 62 -13.48 17.59 13.23
N LYS A 63 -14.34 16.63 13.58
CA LYS A 63 -15.77 16.86 13.82
C LYS A 63 -16.14 16.09 15.08
#